data_AF-A0A937WVP4-F1
#
_entry.id   AF-A0A937WVP4-F1
#
_cell.length_a   1.000
_cell.length_b   1.000
_cell.length_c   1.000
_cell.angle_alpha   90.00
_cell.angle_beta   90.00
_cell.angle_gamma   90.00
#
_symmetry.space_group_name_H-M   'P 1'
#
loop_
_entity.id
_entity.type
_entity.pdbx_description
1 polymer ?
#
loop_
_entity_poly.entity_id
_entity_poly.type
_entity_poly.pdbx_seq_one_letter_code
_entity_poly.pdbx_strand_id
1 'polypeptide(L)'
;DIITQVETVGKVVPADYKFDVDFNGFLLNQAKAEEILSQLDEHRNVGIYESPFWLARDPEGAKLLKSRIRKPVAEHFQEPVLHDRTSDAFVIGGCAGDTTRHGTLAASFNKPFWLQMVGTGLTTTFAGHIGSVLSHAQLPYITCHELWRDDLVTRPVKVVDGYMDVPDGPGLGVEADEKAIEKYTVDPKEITGTQKYRAQKRILRVVWPGAGKNGRVWEFTDEMVYQPEFYKGNLPGFERGVHLEIEEDDKSAAFRKAHARLLEREALTVRG
;
A
#
# COMPACT_ATOMS: atom_id res chain seq x y z
N ASP A 1 3.49 -13.86 -8.39
CA ASP A 1 4.31 -13.16 -7.38
C ASP A 1 4.83 -11.83 -7.89
N ILE A 2 5.36 -11.01 -6.99
CA ILE A 2 5.86 -9.65 -7.26
C ILE A 2 7.03 -9.63 -8.25
N ILE A 3 7.93 -10.62 -8.22
CA ILE A 3 9.11 -10.62 -9.08
C ILE A 3 8.68 -10.85 -10.53
N THR A 4 7.77 -11.82 -10.76
CA THR A 4 7.17 -12.03 -12.08
C THR A 4 6.42 -10.79 -12.58
N GLN A 5 5.72 -10.06 -11.70
CA GLN A 5 5.04 -8.80 -12.09
C GLN A 5 6.05 -7.74 -12.54
N VAL A 6 7.10 -7.49 -11.76
CA VAL A 6 8.18 -6.55 -12.11
C VAL A 6 8.89 -6.95 -13.41
N GLU A 7 9.21 -8.23 -13.59
CA GLU A 7 9.80 -8.76 -14.83
C GLU A 7 8.89 -8.56 -16.04
N THR A 8 7.58 -8.74 -15.86
CA THR A 8 6.60 -8.66 -16.95
C THR A 8 6.41 -7.21 -17.39
N VAL A 9 6.17 -6.30 -16.44
CA VAL A 9 5.97 -4.88 -16.76
C VAL A 9 7.28 -4.24 -17.20
N GLY A 10 8.40 -4.59 -16.57
CA GLY A 10 9.74 -4.09 -16.92
C GLY A 10 10.18 -4.39 -18.36
N LYS A 11 9.62 -5.41 -19.01
CA LYS A 11 9.88 -5.73 -20.44
C LYS A 11 9.22 -4.76 -21.42
N VAL A 12 8.17 -4.05 -21.00
CA VAL A 12 7.34 -3.23 -21.88
C VAL A 12 7.42 -1.73 -21.56
N VAL A 13 7.98 -1.36 -20.42
CA VAL A 13 8.19 0.04 -20.04
C VAL A 13 9.63 0.50 -20.28
N PRO A 14 9.87 1.80 -20.47
CA PRO A 14 11.20 2.39 -20.49
C PRO A 14 12.00 2.06 -19.21
N ALA A 15 13.32 2.03 -19.32
CA ALA A 15 14.20 1.62 -18.22
C ALA A 15 14.28 2.63 -17.04
N ASP A 16 13.81 3.85 -17.28
CA ASP A 16 13.65 4.93 -16.30
C ASP A 16 12.24 4.96 -15.68
N TYR A 17 11.28 4.17 -16.18
CA TYR A 17 10.01 3.96 -15.48
C TYR A 17 10.25 3.20 -14.18
N LYS A 18 9.88 3.78 -13.03
CA LYS A 18 10.16 3.22 -11.70
C LYS A 18 8.95 2.55 -11.08
N PHE A 19 9.20 1.41 -10.43
CA PHE A 19 8.26 0.73 -9.55
C PHE A 19 8.74 0.90 -8.11
N ASP A 20 7.99 1.64 -7.32
CA ASP A 20 8.10 1.59 -5.86
C ASP A 20 7.18 0.45 -5.38
N VAL A 21 7.73 -0.47 -4.60
CA VAL A 21 7.08 -1.74 -4.26
C VAL A 21 6.76 -1.76 -2.78
N ASP A 22 5.46 -1.73 -2.46
CA ASP A 22 4.96 -1.80 -1.09
C ASP A 22 4.60 -3.23 -0.69
N PHE A 23 5.25 -3.71 0.36
CA PHE A 23 5.07 -5.05 0.91
C PHE A 23 4.11 -5.10 2.08
N ASN A 24 3.63 -3.98 2.62
CA ASN A 24 2.70 -3.94 3.76
C ASN A 24 3.09 -4.86 4.94
N GLY A 25 4.39 -5.02 5.17
CA GLY A 25 4.97 -5.84 6.23
C GLY A 25 5.03 -7.35 5.96
N PHE A 26 4.63 -7.83 4.78
CA PHE A 26 4.51 -9.25 4.47
C PHE A 26 5.83 -10.00 4.23
N LEU A 27 6.98 -9.30 4.20
CA LEU A 27 8.28 -9.99 4.26
C LEU A 27 8.68 -10.37 5.69
N LEU A 28 7.91 -9.93 6.69
CA LEU A 28 7.89 -10.37 8.09
C LEU A 28 9.13 -10.03 8.94
N ASN A 29 10.34 -10.28 8.43
CA ASN A 29 11.59 -10.02 9.13
C ASN A 29 12.74 -9.79 8.14
N GLN A 30 13.88 -9.40 8.70
CA GLN A 30 15.11 -9.11 7.95
C GLN A 30 15.50 -10.22 6.97
N ALA A 31 15.61 -11.47 7.43
CA ALA A 31 16.14 -12.57 6.63
C ALA A 31 15.23 -12.90 5.42
N LYS A 32 13.92 -13.01 5.67
CA LYS A 32 12.93 -13.25 4.60
C LYS A 32 12.84 -12.06 3.64
N ALA A 33 12.99 -10.84 4.14
CA ALA A 33 13.03 -9.66 3.29
C ALA A 33 14.27 -9.68 2.37
N GLU A 34 15.45 -9.96 2.90
CA GLU A 34 16.69 -10.01 2.12
C GLU A 34 16.61 -10.99 0.94
N GLU A 35 15.99 -12.17 1.13
CA GLU A 35 15.82 -13.17 0.07
C GLU A 35 15.03 -12.65 -1.14
N ILE A 36 13.96 -11.88 -0.90
CA ILE A 36 13.09 -11.35 -1.96
C ILE A 36 13.65 -10.06 -2.54
N LEU A 37 14.10 -9.15 -1.68
CA LEU A 37 14.59 -7.84 -2.09
C LEU A 37 15.90 -7.94 -2.88
N SER A 38 16.79 -8.89 -2.54
CA SER A 38 18.03 -9.11 -3.32
C SER A 38 17.73 -9.60 -4.75
N GLN A 39 16.62 -10.30 -4.97
CA GLN A 39 16.19 -10.66 -6.32
C GLN A 39 15.64 -9.44 -7.05
N LEU A 40 14.83 -8.61 -6.37
CA LEU A 40 14.29 -7.39 -6.94
C LEU A 40 15.36 -6.34 -7.25
N ASP A 41 16.49 -6.35 -6.52
CA ASP A 41 17.62 -5.45 -6.74
C ASP A 41 18.26 -5.60 -8.12
N GLU A 42 18.12 -6.78 -8.75
CA GLU A 42 18.61 -7.04 -10.11
C GLU A 42 17.75 -6.37 -11.19
N HIS A 43 16.58 -5.81 -10.83
CA HIS A 43 15.70 -5.11 -11.75
C HIS A 43 15.94 -3.61 -11.73
N ARG A 44 16.35 -3.05 -12.88
CA ARG A 44 16.63 -1.61 -13.03
C ARG A 44 15.41 -0.73 -12.76
N ASN A 45 14.21 -1.21 -13.10
CA ASN A 45 12.95 -0.49 -12.91
C ASN A 45 12.52 -0.41 -11.45
N VAL A 46 13.04 -1.23 -10.54
CA VAL A 46 12.69 -1.11 -9.12
C VAL A 46 13.36 0.12 -8.52
N GLY A 47 12.54 0.97 -7.91
CA GLY A 47 12.90 2.24 -7.27
C GLY A 47 13.17 2.05 -5.80
N ILE A 48 12.11 1.97 -4.99
CA ILE A 48 12.14 1.91 -3.53
C ILE A 48 11.32 0.71 -3.01
N TYR A 49 11.69 0.15 -1.87
CA TYR A 49 10.90 -0.83 -1.13
C TYR A 49 10.19 -0.20 0.05
N GLU A 50 8.87 -0.23 0.06
CA GLU A 50 8.05 0.27 1.17
C GLU A 50 7.63 -0.89 2.09
N SER A 51 7.78 -0.64 3.39
CA SER A 51 7.28 -1.50 4.47
C SER A 51 7.61 -2.99 4.27
N PRO A 52 8.88 -3.41 4.06
CA PRO A 52 9.21 -4.82 3.86
C PRO A 52 8.75 -5.68 5.05
N PHE A 53 9.01 -5.18 6.26
CA PHE A 53 8.48 -5.64 7.54
C PHE A 53 8.39 -4.43 8.46
N TRP A 54 7.75 -4.58 9.63
CA TRP A 54 7.60 -3.48 10.59
C TRP A 54 8.94 -3.07 11.20
N LEU A 55 9.62 -2.07 10.63
CA LEU A 55 11.02 -1.76 10.95
C LEU A 55 11.22 -1.38 12.42
N ALA A 56 10.23 -0.73 13.03
CA ALA A 56 10.27 -0.34 14.44
C ALA A 56 10.30 -1.53 15.41
N ARG A 57 9.85 -2.71 14.98
CA ARG A 57 9.83 -3.92 15.82
C ARG A 57 11.19 -4.62 15.88
N ASP A 58 12.05 -4.38 14.88
CA ASP A 58 13.40 -4.94 14.79
C ASP A 58 14.37 -3.92 14.15
N PRO A 59 14.81 -2.90 14.91
CA PRO A 59 15.70 -1.87 14.39
C PRO A 59 17.05 -2.42 13.90
N GLU A 60 17.59 -3.43 14.57
CA GLU A 60 18.87 -4.03 14.19
C GLU A 60 18.75 -4.84 12.89
N GLY A 61 17.66 -5.61 12.74
CA GLY A 61 17.33 -6.26 11.48
C GLY A 61 17.11 -5.26 10.34
N ALA A 62 16.45 -4.13 10.60
CA ALA A 62 16.24 -3.10 9.59
C ALA A 62 17.56 -2.45 9.12
N LYS A 63 18.47 -2.13 10.05
CA LYS A 63 19.82 -1.63 9.72
C LYS A 63 20.62 -2.67 8.92
N LEU A 64 20.55 -3.94 9.32
CA LEU A 64 21.21 -5.04 8.61
C LEU A 64 20.64 -5.17 7.18
N LEU A 65 19.32 -5.19 7.01
CA LEU A 65 18.69 -5.27 5.70
C LEU A 65 19.19 -4.17 4.76
N LYS A 66 19.20 -2.92 5.24
CA LYS A 66 19.69 -1.76 4.46
C LYS A 66 21.14 -1.88 4.03
N SER A 67 21.97 -2.60 4.79
CA SER A 67 23.37 -2.85 4.41
C SER A 67 23.54 -3.99 3.39
N ARG A 68 22.48 -4.77 3.15
CA ARG A 68 22.49 -5.97 2.29
C ARG A 68 21.83 -5.74 0.93
N ILE A 69 20.84 -4.85 0.88
CA ILE A 69 20.12 -4.53 -0.35
C ILE A 69 20.68 -3.26 -1.03
N ARG A 70 20.34 -3.06 -2.30
CA ARG A 70 20.86 -1.97 -3.13
C ARG A 70 19.90 -0.78 -3.26
N LYS A 71 18.60 -0.99 -3.04
CA LYS A 71 17.57 0.04 -3.19
C LYS A 71 17.16 0.64 -1.83
N PRO A 72 16.67 1.89 -1.79
CA PRO A 72 16.23 2.51 -0.55
C PRO A 72 15.08 1.73 0.10
N VAL A 73 15.00 1.81 1.43
CA VAL A 73 13.84 1.35 2.21
C VAL A 73 13.00 2.53 2.66
N ALA A 74 11.70 2.35 2.64
CA ALA A 74 10.70 3.29 3.13
C ALA A 74 9.77 2.67 4.15
N GLU A 75 9.22 3.53 5.00
CA GLU A 75 8.32 3.13 6.07
C GLU A 75 7.41 4.31 6.41
N HIS A 76 6.22 4.01 6.93
CA HIS A 76 5.34 5.02 7.48
C HIS A 76 6.04 5.75 8.62
N PHE A 77 5.88 7.08 8.66
CA PHE A 77 6.59 7.89 9.64
C PHE A 77 6.28 7.49 11.07
N GLN A 78 7.34 7.12 11.79
CA GLN A 78 7.35 6.84 13.22
C GLN A 78 8.65 7.40 13.78
N GLU A 79 8.58 8.16 14.87
CA GLU A 79 9.78 8.76 15.47
C GLU A 79 10.86 7.72 15.85
N PRO A 80 10.53 6.51 16.36
CA PRO A 80 11.53 5.45 16.56
C PRO A 80 12.29 5.09 15.27
N VAL A 81 11.60 4.93 14.14
CA VAL A 81 12.21 4.59 12.85
C VAL A 81 13.16 5.69 12.38
N LEU A 82 12.79 6.95 12.60
CA LEU A 82 13.62 8.11 12.31
C LEU A 82 14.88 8.15 13.18
N HIS A 83 14.72 8.05 14.49
CA HIS A 83 15.82 8.16 15.45
C HIS A 83 16.80 6.99 15.34
N ASP A 84 16.30 5.78 15.06
CA ASP A 84 17.11 4.59 14.83
C ASP A 84 17.74 4.55 13.42
N ARG A 85 17.35 5.47 12.53
CA ARG A 85 17.84 5.58 11.14
C ARG A 85 17.58 4.32 10.31
N THR A 86 16.50 3.61 10.62
CA THR A 86 16.14 2.31 10.04
C THR A 86 15.45 2.43 8.69
N SER A 87 15.06 3.64 8.26
CA SER A 87 14.51 3.92 6.93
C SER A 87 15.36 4.94 6.13
N ASP A 88 15.27 4.91 4.81
CA ASP A 88 15.91 5.88 3.89
C ASP A 88 14.95 6.99 3.49
N ALA A 89 13.66 6.69 3.42
CA ALA A 89 12.59 7.64 3.16
C ALA A 89 11.36 7.38 4.05
N PHE A 90 10.41 8.30 4.08
CA PHE A 90 9.19 8.14 4.86
C PHE A 90 7.93 8.28 4.03
N VAL A 91 6.87 7.60 4.42
CA VAL A 91 5.51 7.90 3.99
C VAL A 91 4.89 8.80 5.05
N ILE A 92 4.51 10.03 4.67
CA ILE A 92 3.92 11.03 5.58
C ILE A 92 2.55 11.44 5.04
N GLY A 93 1.57 11.51 5.94
CA GLY A 93 0.22 12.00 5.64
C GLY A 93 -0.49 12.43 6.92
N GLY A 94 -1.78 12.74 6.79
CA GLY A 94 -2.64 13.18 7.87
C GLY A 94 -3.10 14.62 7.71
N CYS A 95 -3.45 15.27 8.82
CA CYS A 95 -3.87 16.67 8.79
C CYS A 95 -2.67 17.61 8.53
N ALA A 96 -2.94 18.89 8.25
CA ALA A 96 -1.91 19.89 7.99
C ALA A 96 -0.86 19.98 9.12
N GLY A 97 -1.32 19.95 10.38
CA GLY A 97 -0.44 20.06 11.55
C GLY A 97 0.52 18.88 11.68
N ASP A 98 -0.02 17.66 11.63
CA ASP A 98 0.80 16.44 11.75
C ASP A 98 1.75 16.28 10.57
N THR A 99 1.27 16.52 9.35
CA THR A 99 2.09 16.43 8.14
C THR A 99 3.24 17.44 8.15
N THR A 100 2.96 18.69 8.57
CA THR A 100 4.00 19.73 8.71
C THR A 100 5.02 19.35 9.77
N ARG A 101 4.56 18.85 10.94
CA ARG A 101 5.44 18.43 12.04
C ARG A 101 6.34 17.27 11.61
N HIS A 102 5.76 16.20 11.09
CA HIS A 102 6.51 15.04 10.63
C HIS A 102 7.46 15.39 9.48
N GLY A 103 7.01 16.19 8.50
CA GLY A 103 7.84 16.63 7.38
C GLY A 103 9.03 17.48 7.82
N THR A 104 8.83 18.38 8.78
CA THR A 104 9.92 19.19 9.36
C THR A 104 10.92 18.31 10.11
N LEU A 105 10.42 17.33 10.87
CA LEU A 105 11.26 16.41 11.62
C LEU A 105 12.06 15.49 10.68
N ALA A 106 11.45 14.95 9.62
CA ALA A 106 12.14 14.19 8.57
C ALA A 106 13.23 15.03 7.87
N ALA A 107 12.93 16.30 7.54
CA ALA A 107 13.88 17.23 6.96
C ALA A 107 15.09 17.48 7.87
N SER A 108 14.91 17.56 9.18
CA SER A 108 16.02 17.72 10.14
C SER A 108 17.02 16.55 10.15
N PHE A 109 16.62 15.37 9.63
CA PHE A 109 17.47 14.19 9.45
C PHE A 109 17.90 13.99 7.99
N ASN A 110 17.59 14.95 7.10
CA ASN A 110 17.82 14.87 5.66
C ASN A 110 17.15 13.64 5.04
N LYS A 111 15.87 13.40 5.38
CA LYS A 111 15.09 12.25 4.92
C LYS A 111 13.97 12.69 3.97
N PRO A 112 13.97 12.25 2.71
CA PRO A 112 12.88 12.53 1.78
C PRO A 112 11.63 11.72 2.14
N PHE A 113 10.48 12.14 1.62
CA PHE A 113 9.23 11.44 1.86
C PHE A 113 8.21 11.58 0.72
N TRP A 114 7.31 10.59 0.63
CA TRP A 114 6.04 10.70 -0.11
C TRP A 114 5.04 11.45 0.75
N LEU A 115 4.17 12.23 0.11
CA LEU A 115 2.91 12.62 0.70
C LEU A 115 1.83 11.60 0.32
N GLN A 116 1.28 10.91 1.32
CA GLN A 116 0.18 9.97 1.15
C GLN A 116 -1.10 10.58 1.72
N MET A 117 -1.94 11.08 0.82
CA MET A 117 -3.21 11.75 1.14
C MET A 117 -4.25 11.34 0.10
N VAL A 118 -4.86 10.17 0.31
CA VAL A 118 -5.83 9.60 -0.63
C VAL A 118 -7.15 10.37 -0.58
N GLY A 119 -7.62 10.82 -1.74
CA GLY A 119 -8.91 11.50 -1.83
C GLY A 119 -9.17 12.08 -3.22
N THR A 120 -10.14 12.99 -3.31
CA THR A 120 -10.56 13.62 -4.57
C THR A 120 -9.65 14.80 -4.96
N GLY A 121 -10.05 15.61 -5.94
CA GLY A 121 -9.36 16.83 -6.32
C GLY A 121 -9.13 17.81 -5.17
N LEU A 122 -10.02 17.87 -4.17
CA LEU A 122 -9.84 18.69 -2.97
C LEU A 122 -8.63 18.23 -2.14
N THR A 123 -8.54 16.93 -1.83
CA THR A 123 -7.43 16.34 -1.08
C THR A 123 -6.12 16.44 -1.86
N THR A 124 -6.18 16.20 -3.16
CA THR A 124 -5.01 16.27 -4.05
C THR A 124 -4.45 17.69 -4.12
N THR A 125 -5.32 18.69 -4.29
CA THR A 125 -4.91 20.10 -4.27
C THR A 125 -4.29 20.49 -2.93
N PHE A 126 -4.89 20.04 -1.83
CA PHE A 126 -4.32 20.22 -0.48
C PHE A 126 -2.94 19.57 -0.36
N ALA A 127 -2.75 18.36 -0.89
CA ALA A 127 -1.45 17.69 -0.93
C ALA A 127 -0.41 18.49 -1.72
N GLY A 128 -0.81 19.11 -2.84
CA GLY A 128 0.02 20.03 -3.61
C GLY A 128 0.51 21.23 -2.81
N HIS A 129 -0.42 21.91 -2.11
CA HIS A 129 -0.08 23.05 -1.25
C HIS A 129 0.90 22.65 -0.14
N ILE A 130 0.61 21.58 0.59
CA ILE A 130 1.50 21.09 1.66
C ILE A 130 2.86 20.68 1.10
N GLY A 131 2.87 19.97 -0.03
CA GLY A 131 4.08 19.57 -0.74
C GLY A 131 4.96 20.73 -1.17
N SER A 132 4.36 21.83 -1.60
CA SER A 132 5.08 23.03 -2.06
C SER A 132 5.89 23.73 -0.98
N VAL A 133 5.53 23.55 0.29
CA VAL A 133 6.19 24.21 1.44
C VAL A 133 7.09 23.28 2.25
N LEU A 134 7.07 21.98 1.97
CA LEU A 134 7.89 20.99 2.67
C LEU A 134 9.09 20.57 1.81
N SER A 135 10.29 21.03 2.20
CA SER A 135 11.53 20.89 1.42
C SER A 135 11.94 19.45 1.06
N HIS A 136 11.46 18.45 1.81
CA HIS A 136 11.79 17.03 1.65
C HIS A 136 10.61 16.18 1.12
N ALA A 137 9.48 16.80 0.75
CA ALA A 137 8.38 16.16 0.03
C ALA A 137 8.74 15.93 -1.45
N GLN A 138 9.77 15.11 -1.67
CA GLN A 138 10.49 14.96 -2.94
C GLN A 138 10.12 13.68 -3.71
N LEU A 139 9.44 12.74 -3.06
CA LEU A 139 9.02 11.48 -3.68
C LEU A 139 7.61 11.64 -4.27
N PRO A 140 7.21 10.80 -5.25
CA PRO A 140 5.88 10.90 -5.89
C PRO A 140 4.73 10.94 -4.88
N TYR A 141 3.65 11.66 -5.14
CA TYR A 141 2.55 11.73 -4.16
C TYR A 141 1.55 10.59 -4.36
N ILE A 142 1.05 10.04 -3.25
CA ILE A 142 0.05 8.97 -3.24
C ILE A 142 -1.30 9.60 -2.91
N THR A 143 -1.94 10.21 -3.92
CA THR A 143 -3.27 10.84 -3.77
C THR A 143 -4.41 9.98 -4.31
N CYS A 144 -4.11 9.07 -5.22
CA CYS A 144 -5.08 8.15 -5.85
C CYS A 144 -6.33 8.84 -6.43
N HIS A 145 -6.26 10.14 -6.75
CA HIS A 145 -7.45 10.88 -7.16
C HIS A 145 -8.02 10.39 -8.50
N GLU A 146 -7.16 9.93 -9.39
CA GLU A 146 -7.52 9.32 -10.67
C GLU A 146 -8.30 8.00 -10.54
N LEU A 147 -8.38 7.41 -9.33
CA LEU A 147 -9.23 6.24 -9.07
C LEU A 147 -10.70 6.60 -8.87
N TRP A 148 -11.01 7.86 -8.54
CA TRP A 148 -12.38 8.32 -8.34
C TRP A 148 -13.03 8.65 -9.68
N ARG A 149 -14.34 8.40 -9.75
CA ARG A 149 -15.13 8.79 -10.93
C ARG A 149 -15.25 10.31 -11.09
N ASP A 150 -15.09 11.05 -10.00
CA ASP A 150 -15.31 12.49 -9.92
C ASP A 150 -14.38 13.10 -8.87
N ASP A 151 -13.82 14.28 -9.18
CA ASP A 151 -12.88 15.00 -8.33
C ASP A 151 -13.55 15.94 -7.31
N LEU A 152 -14.87 16.14 -7.41
CA LEU A 152 -15.66 17.07 -6.58
C LEU A 152 -15.23 18.54 -6.68
N VAL A 153 -14.51 18.91 -7.74
CA VAL A 153 -14.12 20.29 -8.07
C VAL A 153 -14.53 20.62 -9.50
N THR A 154 -14.86 21.89 -9.76
CA THR A 154 -15.39 22.32 -11.07
C THR A 154 -14.36 22.20 -12.20
N ARG A 155 -13.08 22.15 -11.84
CA ARG A 155 -11.95 21.90 -12.75
C ARG A 155 -11.13 20.74 -12.19
N PRO A 156 -11.18 19.55 -12.81
CA PRO A 156 -10.41 18.39 -12.37
C PRO A 156 -8.91 18.69 -12.28
N VAL A 157 -8.22 18.01 -11.36
CA VAL A 157 -6.76 18.15 -11.24
C VAL A 157 -6.14 17.52 -12.47
N LYS A 158 -5.21 18.24 -13.11
CA LYS A 158 -4.50 17.74 -14.30
C LYS A 158 -3.10 17.31 -13.90
N VAL A 159 -2.79 16.05 -14.15
CA VAL A 159 -1.43 15.52 -14.09
C VAL A 159 -0.84 15.54 -15.50
N VAL A 160 0.26 16.26 -15.68
CA VAL A 160 1.01 16.34 -16.94
C VAL A 160 2.44 15.92 -16.66
N ASP A 161 2.92 14.89 -17.35
CA ASP A 161 4.27 14.32 -17.20
C ASP A 161 4.63 13.94 -15.74
N GLY A 162 3.63 13.54 -14.95
CA GLY A 162 3.81 13.15 -13.54
C GLY A 162 3.79 14.32 -12.55
N TYR A 163 3.49 15.54 -13.00
CA TYR A 163 3.41 16.73 -12.17
C TYR A 163 2.01 17.35 -12.23
N MET A 164 1.67 18.09 -11.17
CA MET A 164 0.48 18.94 -11.14
C MET A 164 0.86 20.33 -10.67
N ASP A 165 0.15 21.34 -11.14
CA ASP A 165 0.32 22.71 -10.66
C ASP A 165 -0.26 22.86 -9.25
N VAL A 166 0.36 23.73 -8.45
CA VAL A 166 -0.19 24.19 -7.17
C VAL A 166 -0.98 25.47 -7.45
N PRO A 167 -2.31 25.50 -7.23
CA PRO A 167 -3.11 26.70 -7.48
C PRO A 167 -2.63 27.91 -6.67
N ASP A 168 -2.65 29.10 -7.27
CA ASP A 168 -2.17 30.36 -6.69
C ASP A 168 -3.30 31.26 -6.12
N GLY A 169 -4.55 30.85 -6.28
CA GLY A 169 -5.72 31.53 -5.73
C GLY A 169 -5.85 31.41 -4.20
N PRO A 170 -6.73 32.20 -3.56
CA PRO A 170 -6.95 32.13 -2.11
C PRO A 170 -7.43 30.74 -1.63
N GLY A 171 -7.02 30.37 -0.41
CA GLY A 171 -7.40 29.07 0.18
C GLY A 171 -6.74 27.92 -0.56
N LEU A 172 -7.52 26.92 -0.99
CA LEU A 172 -7.02 25.83 -1.84
C LEU A 172 -6.82 26.26 -3.30
N GLY A 173 -7.38 27.39 -3.73
CA GLY A 173 -7.31 27.87 -5.11
C GLY A 173 -8.13 27.04 -6.11
N VAL A 174 -9.05 26.21 -5.63
CA VAL A 174 -10.03 25.45 -6.43
C VAL A 174 -11.45 25.70 -5.95
N GLU A 175 -12.41 25.54 -6.85
CA GLU A 175 -13.84 25.66 -6.57
C GLU A 175 -14.47 24.27 -6.46
N ALA A 176 -15.20 24.03 -5.38
CA ALA A 176 -15.95 22.80 -5.17
C ALA A 176 -17.11 22.70 -6.18
N ASP A 177 -17.34 21.50 -6.72
CA ASP A 177 -18.54 21.25 -7.53
C ASP A 177 -19.70 20.86 -6.60
N GLU A 178 -20.47 21.87 -6.19
CA GLU A 178 -21.63 21.69 -5.30
C GLU A 178 -22.66 20.69 -5.86
N LYS A 179 -22.82 20.62 -7.18
CA LYS A 179 -23.74 19.66 -7.81
C LYS A 179 -23.20 18.24 -7.72
N ALA A 180 -21.90 18.05 -7.92
CA ALA A 180 -21.26 16.77 -7.70
C ALA A 180 -21.36 16.36 -6.23
N ILE A 181 -21.06 17.28 -5.30
CA ILE A 181 -21.19 17.02 -3.86
C ILE A 181 -22.61 16.59 -3.50
N GLU A 182 -23.63 17.32 -3.93
CA GLU A 182 -25.04 16.95 -3.71
C GLU A 182 -25.35 15.56 -4.26
N LYS A 183 -24.92 15.27 -5.51
CA LYS A 183 -25.13 13.98 -6.17
C LYS A 183 -24.44 12.81 -5.46
N TYR A 184 -23.26 13.03 -4.88
CA TYR A 184 -22.45 12.00 -4.22
C TYR A 184 -22.64 11.96 -2.70
N THR A 185 -23.46 12.85 -2.14
CA THR A 185 -23.78 12.84 -0.72
C THR A 185 -24.47 11.53 -0.35
N VAL A 186 -24.03 10.92 0.75
CA VAL A 186 -24.58 9.67 1.29
C VAL A 186 -25.15 9.93 2.68
N ASP A 187 -26.18 9.19 3.07
CA ASP A 187 -26.63 9.17 4.47
C ASP A 187 -25.57 8.44 5.32
N PRO A 188 -25.01 9.06 6.37
CA PRO A 188 -24.04 8.41 7.26
C PRO A 188 -24.55 7.11 7.92
N LYS A 189 -25.86 6.88 7.92
CA LYS A 189 -26.48 5.64 8.43
C LYS A 189 -26.48 4.51 7.41
N GLU A 190 -26.31 4.81 6.12
CA GLU A 190 -26.21 3.79 5.09
C GLU A 190 -24.86 3.06 5.18
N ILE A 191 -24.88 1.77 4.83
CA ILE A 191 -23.64 1.02 4.74
C ILE A 191 -22.76 1.57 3.60
N THR A 192 -21.48 1.74 3.88
CA THR A 192 -20.51 2.30 2.94
C THR A 192 -20.26 1.34 1.77
N GLY A 193 -19.69 1.85 0.67
CA GLY A 193 -19.23 1.02 -0.45
C GLY A 193 -18.27 -0.08 0.00
N THR A 194 -17.33 0.23 0.89
CA THR A 194 -16.42 -0.73 1.50
C THR A 194 -17.15 -1.80 2.30
N GLN A 195 -18.16 -1.42 3.10
CA GLN A 195 -18.97 -2.39 3.83
C GLN A 195 -19.79 -3.30 2.90
N LYS A 196 -20.38 -2.74 1.83
CA LYS A 196 -21.07 -3.52 0.80
C LYS A 196 -20.12 -4.51 0.11
N TYR A 197 -18.93 -4.04 -0.26
CA TYR A 197 -17.90 -4.86 -0.89
C TYR A 197 -17.43 -5.99 0.04
N ARG A 198 -17.18 -5.71 1.32
CA ARG A 198 -16.77 -6.70 2.33
C ARG A 198 -17.89 -7.66 2.74
N ALA A 199 -19.15 -7.27 2.56
CA ALA A 199 -20.28 -8.17 2.80
C ALA A 199 -20.46 -9.23 1.69
N GLN A 200 -19.80 -9.06 0.54
CA GLN A 200 -19.79 -10.06 -0.53
C GLN A 200 -18.92 -11.24 -0.10
N LYS A 201 -19.52 -12.43 -0.11
CA LYS A 201 -18.83 -13.68 0.25
C LYS A 201 -17.81 -14.04 -0.82
N ARG A 202 -16.63 -14.44 -0.37
CA ARG A 202 -15.52 -14.87 -1.22
C ARG A 202 -14.83 -16.08 -0.61
N ILE A 203 -14.12 -16.83 -1.44
CA ILE A 203 -13.08 -17.75 -1.01
C ILE A 203 -11.76 -17.26 -1.59
N LEU A 204 -10.87 -16.83 -0.71
CA LEU A 204 -9.53 -16.36 -1.00
C LEU A 204 -8.58 -17.55 -0.93
N ARG A 205 -7.91 -17.89 -2.03
CA ARG A 205 -6.94 -18.99 -2.07
C ARG A 205 -5.53 -18.46 -2.25
N VAL A 206 -4.73 -18.59 -1.21
CA VAL A 206 -3.29 -18.40 -1.30
C VAL A 206 -2.70 -19.67 -1.90
N VAL A 207 -2.31 -19.59 -3.17
CA VAL A 207 -1.70 -20.69 -3.91
C VAL A 207 -0.19 -20.55 -3.83
N TRP A 208 0.43 -21.56 -3.22
CA TRP A 208 1.87 -21.62 -2.98
C TRP A 208 2.51 -22.74 -3.80
N PRO A 209 3.52 -22.43 -4.62
CA PRO A 209 4.04 -23.37 -5.61
C PRO A 209 4.72 -24.59 -4.98
N GLY A 210 5.37 -24.44 -3.82
CA GLY A 210 6.02 -25.53 -3.10
C GLY A 210 7.18 -26.17 -3.88
N ALA A 211 7.85 -27.14 -3.27
CA ALA A 211 8.89 -27.91 -3.96
C ALA A 211 8.27 -29.09 -4.73
N GLY A 212 8.38 -29.09 -6.06
CA GLY A 212 7.94 -30.19 -6.93
C GLY A 212 6.48 -30.09 -7.39
N LYS A 213 5.76 -31.22 -7.46
CA LYS A 213 4.36 -31.28 -7.95
C LYS A 213 3.29 -30.99 -6.87
N ASN A 214 3.70 -30.75 -5.62
CA ASN A 214 2.79 -30.63 -4.48
C ASN A 214 2.77 -29.18 -3.98
N GLY A 215 2.09 -28.31 -4.73
CA GLY A 215 1.73 -26.98 -4.24
C GLY A 215 0.85 -27.06 -2.98
N ARG A 216 0.86 -25.99 -2.20
CA ARG A 216 -0.01 -25.84 -1.02
C ARG A 216 -1.04 -24.76 -1.32
N VAL A 217 -2.27 -24.98 -0.86
CA VAL A 217 -3.33 -23.99 -0.98
C VAL A 217 -3.92 -23.75 0.40
N TRP A 218 -3.97 -22.48 0.81
CA TRP A 218 -4.72 -22.07 1.98
C TRP A 218 -5.92 -21.25 1.54
N GLU A 219 -7.09 -21.68 1.98
CA GLU A 219 -8.36 -21.02 1.66
C GLU A 219 -8.82 -20.20 2.87
N PHE A 220 -9.33 -19.00 2.66
CA PHE A 220 -9.85 -18.11 3.69
C PHE A 220 -11.12 -17.41 3.21
N THR A 221 -11.94 -16.93 4.13
CA THR A 221 -13.14 -16.16 3.76
C THR A 221 -12.89 -14.67 3.60
N ASP A 222 -11.85 -14.13 4.25
CA ASP A 222 -11.60 -12.69 4.31
C ASP A 222 -10.10 -12.37 4.51
N GLU A 223 -9.68 -11.19 4.06
CA GLU A 223 -8.33 -10.66 4.24
C GLU A 223 -7.96 -10.48 5.71
N MET A 224 -8.92 -10.04 6.54
CA MET A 224 -8.77 -9.88 7.97
C MET A 224 -8.51 -11.20 8.71
N VAL A 225 -8.67 -12.34 8.02
CA VAL A 225 -8.34 -13.67 8.55
C VAL A 225 -6.93 -14.08 8.12
N TYR A 226 -6.60 -14.03 6.83
CA TYR A 226 -5.31 -14.56 6.37
C TYR A 226 -4.14 -13.63 6.70
N GLN A 227 -4.33 -12.30 6.62
CA GLN A 227 -3.21 -11.38 6.82
C GLN A 227 -2.58 -11.52 8.22
N PRO A 228 -3.36 -11.59 9.32
CA PRO A 228 -2.79 -11.88 10.65
C PRO A 228 -2.01 -13.18 10.72
N GLU A 229 -2.44 -14.23 10.03
CA GLU A 229 -1.73 -15.52 10.02
C GLU A 229 -0.37 -15.42 9.30
N PHE A 230 -0.27 -14.60 8.24
CA PHE A 230 1.02 -14.25 7.65
C PHE A 230 1.88 -13.44 8.62
N TYR A 231 1.34 -12.38 9.23
CA TYR A 231 2.10 -11.52 10.14
C TYR A 231 2.61 -12.27 11.38
N LYS A 232 1.89 -13.30 11.85
CA LYS A 232 2.35 -14.21 12.91
C LYS A 232 3.42 -15.20 12.45
N GLY A 233 3.63 -15.34 11.14
CA GLY A 233 4.53 -16.33 10.55
C GLY A 233 3.98 -17.75 10.48
N ASN A 234 2.66 -17.93 10.65
CA ASN A 234 1.99 -19.23 10.58
C ASN A 234 1.91 -19.78 9.15
N LEU A 235 2.03 -18.89 8.16
CA LEU A 235 2.06 -19.21 6.74
C LEU A 235 3.45 -18.89 6.17
N PRO A 236 3.90 -19.60 5.12
CA PRO A 236 5.14 -19.25 4.45
C PRO A 236 5.05 -17.85 3.82
N GLY A 237 6.20 -17.16 3.68
CA GLY A 237 6.30 -15.72 3.38
C GLY A 237 6.00 -15.35 1.93
N PHE A 238 6.93 -14.74 1.20
CA PHE A 238 6.84 -14.59 -0.26
C PHE A 238 7.71 -15.67 -0.95
N GLU A 239 7.27 -16.18 -2.09
CA GLU A 239 8.08 -17.07 -2.96
C GLU A 239 7.68 -16.87 -4.43
N ARG A 240 8.61 -17.09 -5.36
CA ARG A 240 8.29 -17.05 -6.80
C ARG A 240 7.17 -18.03 -7.12
N GLY A 241 6.14 -17.55 -7.82
CA GLY A 241 4.93 -18.30 -8.15
C GLY A 241 3.78 -18.20 -7.13
N VAL A 242 4.00 -17.61 -5.94
CA VAL A 242 2.88 -17.34 -5.02
C VAL A 242 1.88 -16.38 -5.66
N HIS A 243 0.58 -16.69 -5.53
CA HIS A 243 -0.49 -15.84 -6.00
C HIS A 243 -1.78 -16.05 -5.18
N LEU A 244 -2.67 -15.07 -5.28
CA LEU A 244 -3.99 -15.10 -4.67
C LEU A 244 -5.02 -15.36 -5.77
N GLU A 245 -5.84 -16.39 -5.60
CA GLU A 245 -7.06 -16.58 -6.38
C GLU A 245 -8.26 -16.12 -5.56
N ILE A 246 -9.25 -15.51 -6.21
CA ILE A 246 -10.49 -15.05 -5.59
C ILE A 246 -11.64 -15.76 -6.27
N GLU A 247 -12.36 -16.58 -5.52
CA GLU A 247 -13.65 -17.15 -5.95
C GLU A 247 -14.77 -16.31 -5.34
N GLU A 248 -15.53 -15.61 -6.20
CA GLU A 248 -16.72 -14.83 -5.81
C GLU A 248 -17.94 -15.75 -5.66
N ASP A 249 -18.90 -15.38 -4.80
CA ASP A 249 -20.14 -16.14 -4.60
C ASP A 249 -20.98 -16.26 -5.88
N ASP A 250 -20.85 -17.40 -6.54
CA ASP A 250 -21.60 -17.79 -7.75
C ASP A 250 -23.03 -18.26 -7.46
N LYS A 251 -23.46 -18.19 -6.19
CA LYS A 251 -24.75 -18.69 -5.67
C LYS A 251 -24.93 -20.20 -5.85
N SER A 252 -23.87 -20.97 -6.08
CA SER A 252 -23.94 -22.43 -6.14
C SER A 252 -24.05 -23.06 -4.75
N ALA A 253 -24.57 -24.28 -4.70
CA ALA A 253 -24.57 -25.07 -3.46
C ALA A 253 -23.15 -25.47 -3.05
N ALA A 254 -22.24 -25.63 -4.02
CA ALA A 254 -20.83 -25.97 -3.80
C ALA A 254 -20.10 -24.83 -3.07
N PHE A 255 -20.22 -23.60 -3.58
CA PHE A 255 -19.65 -22.40 -2.95
C PHE A 255 -20.18 -22.22 -1.52
N ARG A 256 -21.51 -22.24 -1.34
CA ARG A 256 -22.12 -22.10 0.00
C ARG A 256 -21.59 -23.12 1.00
N LYS A 257 -21.44 -24.38 0.59
CA LYS A 257 -20.92 -25.45 1.44
C LYS A 257 -19.43 -25.23 1.77
N ALA A 258 -18.62 -24.88 0.78
CA ALA A 258 -17.20 -24.61 0.97
C ALA A 258 -16.97 -23.41 1.90
N HIS A 259 -17.66 -22.30 1.63
CA HIS A 259 -17.58 -21.08 2.44
C HIS A 259 -18.06 -21.32 3.89
N ALA A 260 -19.16 -22.04 4.10
CA ALA A 260 -19.65 -22.34 5.46
C ALA A 260 -18.64 -23.16 6.28
N ARG A 261 -17.99 -24.15 5.64
CA ARG A 261 -16.93 -24.95 6.27
C ARG A 261 -15.72 -24.10 6.66
N LEU A 262 -15.34 -23.13 5.82
CA LEU A 262 -14.23 -22.23 6.12
C LEU A 262 -14.56 -21.31 7.30
N LEU A 263 -15.76 -20.72 7.33
CA LEU A 263 -16.24 -19.90 8.45
C LEU A 263 -16.20 -20.67 9.78
N GLU A 264 -16.66 -21.92 9.79
CA GLU A 264 -16.65 -22.75 10.99
C GLU A 264 -15.21 -23.01 11.49
N ARG A 265 -14.29 -23.35 10.57
CA ARG A 265 -12.88 -23.55 10.90
C ARG A 265 -12.24 -22.27 11.48
N GLU A 266 -12.49 -21.13 10.85
CA GLU A 266 -11.92 -19.84 11.27
C GLU A 266 -12.46 -19.39 12.64
N ALA A 267 -13.73 -19.64 12.93
CA ALA A 267 -14.32 -19.35 14.23
C ALA A 267 -13.70 -20.18 15.39
N LEU A 268 -13.21 -21.38 15.10
CA LEU A 268 -12.50 -22.22 16.07
C LEU A 268 -11.08 -21.71 16.34
N THR A 269 -10.39 -21.21 15.31
CA THR A 269 -9.03 -20.65 15.43
C THR A 269 -8.99 -19.36 16.25
N VAL A 270 -10.04 -18.53 16.21
CA VAL A 270 -10.11 -17.27 16.98
C VAL A 270 -10.32 -17.50 18.49
N ARG A 271 -10.79 -18.68 18.91
CA ARG A 271 -11.12 -18.99 20.31
C ARG A 271 -10.00 -19.72 21.08
N GLY A 272 -8.92 -20.12 20.41
CA GLY A 272 -7.76 -20.79 21.00
C GLY A 272 -6.54 -19.90 21.02
#